data_AF-W4QQN7-F1
#
_entry.id   AF-W4QQN7-F1
#
_cell.length_a   1.000
_cell.length_b   1.000
_cell.length_c   1.000
_cell.angle_alpha   90.00
_cell.angle_beta   90.00
_cell.angle_gamma   90.00
#
_symmetry.space_group_name_H-M   'P 1'
#
loop_
_entity.id
_entity.type
_entity.pdbx_description
1 polymer ?
#
loop_
_entity_poly.entity_id
_entity_poly.type
_entity_poly.pdbx_seq_one_letter_code
_entity_poly.pdbx_strand_id
1 'polypeptide(L)' 'MKDFFIRAISGFIILFLLLYIAPMLQMEWVQPGSPYRFMIVPLALVGGWACLFFFKRFEKKKTW' A
#
# COMPACT_ATOMS: atom_id res chain seq x y z
N MET A 1 12.06 11.55 10.06
CA MET A 1 11.72 11.99 8.68
C MET A 1 11.73 10.84 7.67
N LYS A 2 12.79 10.02 7.59
CA LYS A 2 12.86 8.86 6.67
C LYS A 2 11.66 7.89 6.79
N ASP A 3 11.27 7.52 8.01
CA ASP A 3 10.11 6.66 8.26
C ASP A 3 8.80 7.21 7.67
N PHE A 4 8.58 8.52 7.81
CA PHE A 4 7.40 9.20 7.29
C PHE A 4 7.40 9.18 5.75
N PHE A 5 8.55 9.45 5.13
CA PHE A 5 8.73 9.37 3.68
C PHE A 5 8.46 7.97 3.14
N ILE A 6 9.02 6.93 3.76
CA ILE A 6 8.81 5.53 3.35
C ILE A 6 7.32 5.18 3.40
N ARG A 7 6.64 5.56 4.48
CA ARG A 7 5.21 5.30 4.65
C ARG A 7 4.34 6.07 3.66
N ALA A 8 4.66 7.34 3.39
CA ALA A 8 3.94 8.14 2.41
C ALA A 8 4.12 7.60 0.98
N ILE A 9 5.36 7.36 0.56
CA ILE A 9 5.68 6.86 -0.78
C ILE A 9 5.06 5.48 -1.00
N SER A 10 5.22 4.56 -0.03
CA SER A 10 4.60 3.23 -0.13
C SER A 10 3.07 3.31 -0.19
N GLY A 11 2.43 4.16 0.62
CA GLY A 11 0.99 4.39 0.57
C GLY A 11 0.52 4.89 -0.80
N PHE A 12 1.23 5.85 -1.41
CA PHE A 12 0.93 6.33 -2.76
C PHE A 12 1.12 5.26 -3.84
N ILE A 13 2.18 4.46 -3.75
CA ILE A 13 2.42 3.34 -4.67
C ILE A 13 1.29 2.31 -4.58
N ILE A 14 0.86 1.95 -3.37
CA ILE A 14 -0.24 1.01 -3.15
C ILE A 14 -1.56 1.58 -3.67
N LEU A 15 -1.83 2.86 -3.43
CA LEU A 15 -2.99 3.56 -4.00
C LEU A 15 -2.98 3.49 -5.53
N PHE A 16 -1.84 3.74 -6.17
CA PHE A 16 -1.71 3.69 -7.62
C PHE A 16 -1.93 2.28 -8.17
N LEU A 17 -1.35 1.27 -7.53
CA LEU A 17 -1.58 -0.15 -7.85
C LEU A 17 -3.06 -0.51 -7.74
N LEU A 18 -3.71 -0.14 -6.64
CA LEU A 18 -5.11 -0.46 -6.42
C LEU A 18 -6.04 0.32 -7.37
N LEU A 19 -5.76 1.59 -7.68
CA LEU A 19 -6.64 2.38 -8.53
C LEU A 19 -6.45 2.12 -10.02
N TYR A 20 -5.26 1.72 -10.46
CA TYR A 20 -4.92 1.61 -11.88
C TYR A 20 -4.67 0.17 -12.34
N ILE A 21 -3.96 -0.63 -11.54
CA ILE A 21 -3.58 -2.00 -11.92
C ILE A 21 -4.67 -3.00 -11.52
N ALA A 22 -5.27 -2.88 -10.33
CA ALA A 22 -6.30 -3.81 -9.89
C ALA A 22 -7.56 -3.84 -10.78
N PRO A 23 -8.03 -2.72 -11.38
CA PRO A 23 -9.10 -2.75 -12.36
C PRO A 23 -8.70 -3.45 -13.66
N MET A 24 -7.44 -3.34 -14.10
CA MET A 24 -6.93 -4.08 -15.27
C MET A 24 -6.92 -5.59 -15.02
N LEU A 25 -6.71 -6.02 -13.78
CA LEU A 25 -6.80 -7.41 -13.35
C LEU A 25 -8.25 -7.89 -13.11
N GLN A 26 -9.24 -7.08 -13.48
CA GLN A 26 -10.67 -7.37 -13.29
C GLN A 26 -11.08 -7.70 -11.85
N MET A 27 -10.36 -7.17 -10.84
CA MET A 27 -10.75 -7.38 -9.44
C MET A 27 -12.09 -6.70 -9.14
N GLU A 28 -13.14 -7.49 -8.95
CA GLU A 28 -14.53 -7.03 -8.79
C GLU A 28 -14.69 -5.96 -7.70
N TRP A 29 -14.04 -6.14 -6.54
CA TRP A 29 -14.20 -5.25 -5.39
C TRP A 29 -13.57 -3.85 -5.59
N VAL A 30 -12.66 -3.68 -6.55
CA VAL A 30 -11.93 -2.43 -6.84
C VAL A 30 -12.58 -1.61 -7.95
N GLN A 31 -13.50 -2.22 -8.70
CA GLN A 31 -14.13 -1.57 -9.85
C GLN A 31 -14.95 -0.33 -9.44
N PRO A 32 -15.12 0.67 -10.33
CA PRO A 32 -15.82 1.91 -10.02
C PRO A 32 -17.25 1.73 -9.49
N GLY A 33 -17.95 0.68 -9.93
CA GLY A 33 -19.30 0.34 -9.50
C GLY A 33 -19.39 -0.51 -8.23
N SER A 34 -18.25 -0.95 -7.68
CA SER A 34 -18.24 -1.79 -6.49
C SER A 34 -18.48 -0.95 -5.22
N PRO A 35 -19.41 -1.36 -4.35
CA PRO A 35 -19.61 -0.70 -3.06
C PRO A 35 -18.38 -0.87 -2.16
N TYR A 36 -17.47 -1.81 -2.42
CA TYR A 36 -16.28 -2.07 -1.59
C TYR A 36 -15.07 -1.20 -1.97
N ARG A 37 -15.19 -0.36 -3.01
CA ARG A 37 -14.08 0.46 -3.50
C ARG A 37 -13.52 1.43 -2.44
N PHE A 38 -14.32 1.84 -1.46
CA PHE A 38 -13.85 2.68 -0.34
C PHE A 38 -12.74 2.02 0.48
N MET A 39 -12.63 0.68 0.47
CA MET A 39 -11.61 -0.05 1.21
C MET A 39 -10.18 0.16 0.66
N ILE A 40 -10.04 0.69 -0.55
CA ILE A 40 -8.74 1.00 -1.18
C ILE A 40 -7.90 1.93 -0.29
N VAL A 41 -8.53 2.96 0.29
CA VAL A 41 -7.83 3.97 1.11
C VAL A 41 -7.33 3.37 2.44
N PRO A 42 -8.17 2.67 3.24
CA PRO A 42 -7.71 1.91 4.40
C PRO A 42 -6.60 0.90 4.06
N LEU A 43 -6.73 0.15 2.96
CA LEU A 43 -5.72 -0.83 2.54
C LEU A 43 -4.38 -0.15 2.22
N ALA A 44 -4.39 0.98 1.54
CA ALA A 44 -3.16 1.73 1.26
C ALA A 44 -2.51 2.28 2.54
N LEU A 45 -3.31 2.74 3.51
CA LEU A 45 -2.81 3.20 4.81
C LEU A 45 -2.17 2.06 5.60
N VAL A 46 -2.85 0.91 5.69
CA VAL A 46 -2.34 -0.29 6.37
C VAL A 46 -1.11 -0.85 5.65
N GLY A 47 -1.14 -0.91 4.32
CA GLY A 47 -0.01 -1.38 3.53
C GLY A 47 1.23 -0.48 3.67
N GLY A 48 1.05 0.83 3.81
CA GLY A 48 2.17 1.74 4.10
C GLY A 48 2.82 1.47 5.47
N TRP A 49 2.03 1.10 6.48
CA TRP A 49 2.57 0.63 7.77
C TRP A 49 3.29 -0.71 7.63
N ALA A 50 2.72 -1.65 6.88
CA ALA A 50 3.34 -2.95 6.64
C ALA A 50 4.71 -2.79 5.94
N CYS A 51 4.79 -1.95 4.90
CA CYS A 51 6.05 -1.63 4.23
C CYS A 51 7.09 -1.05 5.20
N LEU A 52 6.69 -0.13 6.08
CA LEU A 52 7.59 0.42 7.10
C LEU A 52 8.07 -0.67 8.07
N PHE A 53 7.18 -1.56 8.51
CA PHE A 53 7.51 -2.67 9.40
C PHE A 53 8.53 -3.61 8.77
N PHE A 54 8.32 -4.01 7.52
CA PHE A 54 9.27 -4.84 6.79
C PHE A 54 10.60 -4.13 6.57
N PHE A 55 10.58 -2.85 6.17
CA PHE A 55 11.80 -2.07 5.98
C PHE A 55 12.67 -2.06 7.25
N LYS A 56 12.08 -1.75 8.41
CA LYS A 56 12.80 -1.77 9.70
C LYS A 56 13.31 -3.16 10.07
N ARG A 57 12.55 -4.21 9.74
CA ARG A 57 12.95 -5.60 9.98
C ARG A 57 14.15 -6.01 9.11
N PHE A 58 14.20 -5.56 7.85
CA PHE A 58 15.33 -5.82 6.94
C PHE A 58 16.57 -5.00 7.32
N GLU A 59 16.43 -3.74 7.70
CA GLU A 59 17.57 -2.94 8.19
C GLU A 59 18.21 -3.58 9.42
N LYS A 60 17.41 -4.04 10.40
CA LYS A 60 17.93 -4.75 11.59
C LYS A 60 18.67 -6.05 11.25
N LYS A 61 18.30 -6.72 10.15
CA LYS A 61 18.98 -7.94 9.67
C LYS A 61 20.31 -7.65 8.99
N LYS A 62 20.53 -6.41 8.52
CA LYS A 62 21.75 -6.00 7.81
C LYS A 62 22.90 -5.60 8.75
N THR A 63 22.62 -5.51 10.06
CA THR A 63 23.56 -5.04 11.09
C THR A 63 24.17 -6.16 11.96
N TRP A 64 23.99 -7.42 11.54
CA TRP A 64 24.66 -8.61 12.09
C TRP A 64 25.46 -9.27 10.97
#